data_AF-A0A1V6UY08-F1
#
_entry.id   AF-A0A1V6UY08-F1
#
_cell.length_a   1.000
_cell.length_b   1.000
_cell.length_c   1.000
_cell.angle_alpha   90.00
_cell.angle_beta   90.00
_cell.angle_gamma   90.00
#
_symmetry.space_group_name_H-M   'P 1'
#
loop_
_entity.id
_entity.type
_entity.pdbx_description
1 polymer ?
#
loop_
_entity_poly.entity_id
_entity_poly.type
_entity_poly.pdbx_seq_one_letter_code
_entity_poly.pdbx_strand_id
1 'polypeptide(L)'
;MLSLSQFLHLEPQTTNSSFPPPPGIQLALSTIMLTTAKEHEYKPLSNVDENIDREEPLPHLEKPFKRQFTVPHIICFVVSLITAFAAGVLFTIYISNITTTHSYESGTVEDIPIASYLPLPQIAGKFKHKSPFTEEPPQEGNASEPIWDALIPNGLGYFIPETTDTSEPRSSSVVIPSAFHQLHCLYLLRRAYYTPEPELQRFDFGRNRSVHVAHCFDYLAQAITCSADSTLEPAVDKEHGFLGAGFARRCWDFEYLKSVVENRRAFNASGFLAWGAGKDGKVGLG
;
A
#
# COMPACT_ATOMS: atom_id res chain seq x y z
N MET A 1 -7.08 30.50 18.22
CA MET A 1 -7.79 30.17 19.47
C MET A 1 -8.04 28.68 19.50
N LEU A 2 -7.88 28.10 20.71
CA LEU A 2 -8.19 26.76 21.19
C LEU A 2 -7.09 25.67 21.13
N SER A 3 -6.76 25.22 22.35
CA SER A 3 -6.01 24.05 22.80
C SER A 3 -6.90 23.34 23.83
N LEU A 4 -6.82 22.00 23.91
CA LEU A 4 -6.98 21.09 25.08
C LEU A 4 -7.17 19.67 24.49
N SER A 5 -6.31 18.67 24.69
CA SER A 5 -6.02 17.93 25.92
C SER A 5 -7.26 17.30 26.61
N GLN A 6 -7.27 15.95 26.62
CA GLN A 6 -7.86 14.99 27.58
C GLN A 6 -9.30 14.45 27.38
N PHE A 7 -9.38 13.11 27.19
CA PHE A 7 -10.03 12.06 28.01
C PHE A 7 -10.29 10.85 27.08
N LEU A 8 -9.63 9.69 27.23
CA LEU A 8 -9.92 8.67 28.23
C LEU A 8 -8.71 7.74 28.46
N HIS A 9 -8.48 7.42 29.74
CA HIS A 9 -7.58 6.40 30.26
C HIS A 9 -7.98 4.98 29.83
N LEU A 10 -6.97 4.12 29.69
CA LEU A 10 -6.85 2.81 30.37
C LEU A 10 -5.37 2.35 30.27
N GLU A 11 -4.70 2.17 31.40
CA GLU A 11 -3.39 1.49 31.49
C GLU A 11 -3.51 0.01 31.08
N PRO A 12 -2.41 -0.62 30.65
CA PRO A 12 -1.89 -1.67 31.53
C PRO A 12 -0.36 -1.75 31.65
N GLN A 13 0.01 -2.45 32.72
CA GLN A 13 1.33 -2.62 33.28
C GLN A 13 2.31 -3.43 32.42
N THR A 14 3.59 -3.12 32.68
CA THR A 14 4.79 -3.86 32.32
C THR A 14 4.77 -5.31 32.81
N THR A 15 5.07 -6.28 31.93
CA THR A 15 5.77 -7.51 32.34
C THR A 15 6.74 -7.97 31.25
N ASN A 16 8.00 -8.16 31.64
CA ASN A 16 9.02 -8.89 30.91
C ASN A 16 8.62 -10.37 30.81
N SER A 17 8.73 -11.00 29.64
CA SER A 17 9.04 -12.43 29.57
C SER A 17 9.76 -12.81 28.28
N SER A 18 10.97 -13.31 28.47
CA SER A 18 11.82 -14.02 27.51
C SER A 18 11.30 -15.43 27.28
N PHE A 19 11.11 -15.85 26.03
CA PHE A 19 10.79 -17.23 25.66
C PHE A 19 12.04 -17.98 25.15
N PRO A 20 12.41 -19.14 25.74
CA PRO A 20 13.43 -20.06 25.22
C PRO A 20 12.85 -21.09 24.21
N PRO A 21 13.70 -21.77 23.41
CA PRO A 21 13.27 -22.66 22.33
C PRO A 21 12.74 -24.03 22.83
N PRO A 22 11.96 -24.75 22.00
CA PRO A 22 11.32 -26.00 22.41
C PRO A 22 12.31 -27.19 22.46
N PRO A 23 12.13 -28.15 23.39
CA PRO A 23 12.96 -29.36 23.47
C PRO A 23 12.48 -30.46 22.51
N GLY A 24 13.43 -31.22 22.00
CA GLY A 24 13.21 -32.40 21.16
C GLY A 24 12.53 -33.54 21.90
N ILE A 25 11.63 -34.23 21.21
CA ILE A 25 10.93 -35.42 21.70
C ILE A 25 11.56 -36.66 21.05
N GLN A 26 12.11 -37.52 21.90
CA GLN A 26 12.60 -38.86 21.58
C GLN A 26 11.40 -39.76 21.23
N LEU A 27 11.41 -40.37 20.04
CA LEU A 27 10.39 -41.31 19.59
C LEU A 27 10.64 -42.70 20.22
N ALA A 28 9.75 -43.17 21.08
CA ALA A 28 9.71 -44.57 21.51
C ALA A 28 8.81 -45.36 20.55
N LEU A 29 9.40 -46.37 19.91
CA LEU A 29 8.72 -47.35 19.07
C LEU A 29 7.77 -48.20 19.93
N SER A 30 6.52 -48.33 19.51
CA SER A 30 5.69 -49.49 19.86
C SER A 30 4.75 -49.84 18.70
N THR A 31 4.73 -51.14 18.44
CA THR A 31 4.30 -51.80 17.22
C THR A 31 2.79 -51.78 17.00
N ILE A 32 2.45 -51.64 15.72
CA ILE A 32 1.13 -51.57 15.10
C ILE A 32 0.34 -52.89 15.23
N MET A 33 -0.99 -52.80 15.42
CA MET A 33 -1.96 -53.72 14.82
C MET A 33 -3.13 -52.93 14.21
N LEU A 34 -3.30 -53.10 12.90
CA LEU A 34 -4.29 -52.46 12.03
C LEU A 34 -5.71 -52.98 12.28
N THR A 35 -6.70 -52.08 12.31
CA THR A 35 -8.05 -52.37 11.80
C THR A 35 -8.49 -51.24 10.88
N THR A 36 -8.83 -51.63 9.66
CA THR A 36 -9.22 -50.79 8.51
C THR A 36 -10.47 -49.97 8.78
N ALA A 37 -10.39 -48.63 8.67
CA ALA A 37 -11.55 -47.76 8.66
C ALA A 37 -12.22 -47.79 7.28
N LYS A 38 -13.51 -48.12 7.27
CA LYS A 38 -14.39 -48.25 6.11
C LYS A 38 -14.80 -46.87 5.59
N GLU A 39 -14.74 -46.70 4.28
CA GLU A 39 -15.12 -45.52 3.50
C GLU A 39 -16.55 -45.06 3.80
N HIS A 40 -16.74 -43.77 4.08
CA HIS A 40 -18.05 -43.19 4.38
C HIS A 40 -18.78 -42.82 3.09
N GLU A 41 -19.75 -43.66 2.72
CA GLU A 41 -20.68 -43.48 1.61
C GLU A 41 -21.63 -42.30 1.87
N TYR A 42 -21.65 -41.32 0.96
CA TYR A 42 -22.54 -40.16 1.01
C TYR A 42 -23.95 -40.54 0.53
N LYS A 43 -24.97 -40.30 1.36
CA LYS A 43 -26.39 -40.44 1.00
C LYS A 43 -27.06 -39.06 0.99
N PRO A 44 -27.64 -38.61 -0.14
CA PRO A 44 -28.43 -37.39 -0.19
C PRO A 44 -29.78 -37.60 0.51
N LEU A 45 -30.21 -36.59 1.27
CA LEU A 45 -31.49 -36.58 1.97
C LEU A 45 -32.63 -36.41 0.96
N SER A 46 -33.39 -37.48 0.75
CA SER A 46 -34.67 -37.47 0.03
C SER A 46 -35.80 -37.02 0.96
N ASN A 47 -36.71 -36.23 0.41
CA ASN A 47 -37.90 -35.65 1.02
C ASN A 47 -38.75 -36.70 1.76
N VAL A 48 -39.19 -36.38 2.98
CA VAL A 48 -40.22 -37.13 3.70
C VAL A 48 -41.40 -36.21 3.94
N ASP A 49 -42.44 -36.45 3.17
CA ASP A 49 -43.81 -36.06 3.45
C ASP A 49 -44.46 -37.06 4.43
N GLU A 50 -45.40 -36.52 5.21
CA GLU A 50 -46.60 -37.15 5.75
C GLU A 50 -46.53 -38.29 6.80
N ASN A 51 -46.88 -37.88 8.02
CA ASN A 51 -48.08 -38.29 8.76
C ASN A 51 -48.05 -39.48 9.75
N ILE A 52 -48.66 -39.16 10.91
CA ILE A 52 -49.40 -40.01 11.86
C ILE A 52 -48.56 -40.68 12.95
N ASP A 53 -48.72 -40.18 14.18
CA ASP A 53 -49.40 -40.97 15.21
C ASP A 53 -50.21 -40.07 16.15
N ARG A 54 -51.42 -40.54 16.44
CA ARG A 54 -52.51 -39.87 17.16
C ARG A 54 -52.43 -40.21 18.63
N GLU A 55 -52.71 -39.22 19.49
CA GLU A 55 -53.22 -39.46 20.84
C GLU A 55 -54.51 -38.65 21.04
N GLU A 56 -55.59 -39.34 21.41
CA GLU A 56 -56.95 -38.82 21.67
C GLU A 56 -57.19 -38.65 23.20
N PRO A 57 -58.25 -37.96 23.67
CA PRO A 57 -58.11 -36.82 24.58
C PRO A 57 -58.78 -37.02 25.96
N LEU A 58 -58.45 -36.17 26.94
CA LEU A 58 -59.23 -36.00 28.18
C LEU A 58 -59.49 -34.51 28.47
N PRO A 59 -60.63 -34.16 29.10
CA PRO A 59 -61.41 -33.03 28.66
C PRO A 59 -61.45 -31.88 29.69
N HIS A 60 -62.12 -30.82 29.25
CA HIS A 60 -62.71 -29.72 30.03
C HIS A 60 -61.78 -28.81 30.85
N LEU A 61 -61.37 -27.69 30.23
CA LEU A 61 -61.65 -26.37 30.80
C LEU A 61 -61.69 -25.30 29.69
N GLU A 62 -62.86 -25.07 29.11
CA GLU A 62 -63.07 -23.91 28.22
C GLU A 62 -63.02 -22.61 29.03
N LYS A 63 -62.01 -21.78 28.74
CA LYS A 63 -62.14 -20.32 28.80
C LYS A 63 -61.56 -19.75 27.52
N PRO A 64 -62.29 -18.91 26.75
CA PRO A 64 -61.74 -18.35 25.54
C PRO A 64 -60.73 -17.26 25.90
N PHE A 65 -59.43 -17.59 25.83
CA PHE A 65 -58.39 -16.56 25.82
C PHE A 65 -58.35 -15.98 24.40
N LYS A 66 -59.04 -14.84 24.20
CA LYS A 66 -58.88 -14.02 22.99
C LYS A 66 -57.41 -13.61 22.89
N ARG A 67 -56.62 -14.34 22.10
CA ARG A 67 -55.27 -13.97 21.72
C ARG A 67 -55.35 -12.81 20.72
N GLN A 68 -55.48 -11.61 21.26
CA GLN A 68 -55.45 -10.35 20.53
C GLN A 68 -53.99 -10.02 20.17
N PHE A 69 -53.33 -10.86 19.37
CA PHE A 69 -52.26 -10.32 18.54
C PHE A 69 -52.97 -9.53 17.46
N THR A 70 -53.16 -8.24 17.75
CA THR A 70 -53.97 -7.35 16.94
C THR A 70 -53.33 -7.32 15.55
N VAL A 71 -54.05 -7.87 14.57
CA VAL A 71 -53.83 -7.72 13.12
C VAL A 71 -53.16 -6.39 12.72
N PRO A 72 -53.50 -5.21 13.31
CA PRO A 72 -52.77 -3.96 13.07
C PRO A 72 -51.24 -4.02 13.32
N HIS A 73 -50.73 -4.73 14.33
CA HIS A 73 -49.28 -4.80 14.55
C HIS A 73 -48.55 -5.56 13.44
N ILE A 74 -49.17 -6.63 12.92
CA ILE A 74 -48.63 -7.38 11.79
C ILE A 74 -48.67 -6.52 10.52
N ILE A 75 -49.77 -5.80 10.30
CA ILE A 75 -49.90 -4.86 9.17
C ILE A 75 -48.84 -3.76 9.26
N CYS A 76 -48.65 -3.13 10.43
CA CYS A 76 -47.62 -2.10 10.60
C CYS A 76 -46.21 -2.62 10.33
N PHE A 77 -45.90 -3.85 10.77
CA PHE A 77 -44.60 -4.47 10.51
C PHE A 77 -44.38 -4.73 9.01
N VAL A 78 -45.39 -5.28 8.32
CA VAL A 78 -45.31 -5.55 6.87
C VAL A 78 -45.17 -4.24 6.08
N VAL A 79 -45.94 -3.20 6.44
CA VAL A 79 -45.83 -1.88 5.79
C VAL A 79 -44.45 -1.29 6.01
N SER A 80 -43.88 -1.39 7.22
CA SER A 80 -42.52 -0.90 7.50
C SER A 80 -41.44 -1.62 6.70
N LEU A 81 -41.61 -2.91 6.43
CA LEU A 81 -40.67 -3.66 5.59
C LEU A 81 -40.76 -3.24 4.12
N ILE A 82 -41.99 -3.01 3.62
CA ILE A 82 -42.22 -2.56 2.24
C ILE A 82 -41.66 -1.16 2.02
N THR A 83 -41.87 -0.24 2.96
CA THR A 83 -41.33 1.14 2.86
C THR A 83 -39.82 1.16 2.92
N ALA A 84 -39.19 0.35 3.80
CA ALA A 84 -37.74 0.22 3.86
C ALA A 84 -37.16 -0.36 2.56
N PHE A 85 -37.80 -1.39 1.99
CA PHE A 85 -37.37 -1.96 0.71
C PHE A 85 -37.49 -0.96 -0.43
N ALA A 86 -38.62 -0.25 -0.53
CA ALA A 86 -38.82 0.78 -1.56
C ALA A 86 -37.80 1.93 -1.43
N ALA A 87 -37.55 2.40 -0.20
CA ALA A 87 -36.54 3.42 0.06
C ALA A 87 -35.13 2.95 -0.32
N GLY A 88 -34.80 1.68 -0.02
CA GLY A 88 -33.53 1.06 -0.42
C GLY A 88 -33.36 1.01 -1.93
N VAL A 89 -34.38 0.56 -2.67
CA VAL A 89 -34.37 0.52 -4.14
C VAL A 89 -34.19 1.93 -4.72
N LEU A 90 -34.95 2.91 -4.23
CA LEU A 90 -34.81 4.30 -4.67
C LEU A 90 -33.43 4.89 -4.35
N PHE A 91 -32.84 4.55 -3.20
CA PHE A 91 -31.48 4.95 -2.85
C PHE A 91 -30.46 4.30 -3.78
N THR A 92 -30.60 3.01 -4.13
CA THR A 92 -29.71 2.37 -5.12
C THR A 92 -29.83 2.98 -6.51
N ILE A 93 -31.04 3.35 -6.95
CA ILE A 93 -31.25 4.05 -8.23
C ILE A 93 -30.65 5.46 -8.18
N TYR A 94 -30.78 6.16 -7.06
CA TYR A 94 -30.20 7.49 -6.85
C TYR A 94 -28.67 7.44 -6.86
N ILE A 95 -28.06 6.51 -6.11
CA ILE A 95 -26.61 6.29 -6.13
C ILE A 95 -26.16 5.85 -7.52
N SER A 96 -26.87 4.92 -8.18
CA SER A 96 -26.57 4.50 -9.54
C SER A 96 -26.59 5.68 -10.51
N ASN A 97 -27.60 6.57 -10.43
CA ASN A 97 -27.66 7.79 -11.22
C ASN A 97 -26.50 8.74 -10.91
N ILE A 98 -26.12 8.93 -9.64
CA ILE A 98 -24.95 9.73 -9.26
C ILE A 98 -23.66 9.14 -9.84
N THR A 99 -23.45 7.83 -9.70
CA THR A 99 -22.28 7.14 -10.27
C THR A 99 -22.30 7.13 -11.79
N THR A 100 -23.47 7.13 -12.43
CA THR A 100 -23.58 7.19 -13.90
C THR A 100 -23.38 8.63 -14.42
N THR A 101 -23.68 9.65 -13.60
CA THR A 101 -23.37 11.06 -13.93
C THR A 101 -21.89 11.42 -13.77
N HIS A 102 -21.11 10.61 -13.05
CA HIS A 102 -19.64 10.60 -13.19
C HIS A 102 -19.25 9.75 -14.40
N SER A 103 -19.59 10.27 -15.57
CA SER A 103 -18.94 10.04 -16.86
C SER A 103 -17.83 8.98 -16.87
N TYR A 104 -18.17 7.76 -17.31
CA TYR A 104 -17.28 7.03 -18.21
C TYR A 104 -17.26 7.83 -19.51
N GLU A 105 -16.42 8.87 -19.53
CA GLU A 105 -16.04 9.54 -20.76
C GLU A 105 -15.22 8.52 -21.55
N SER A 106 -15.91 7.80 -22.44
CA SER A 106 -15.29 6.96 -23.45
C SER A 106 -14.60 7.86 -24.45
N GLY A 107 -13.51 8.50 -24.02
CA GLY A 107 -12.58 9.19 -24.89
C GLY A 107 -11.99 8.16 -25.85
N THR A 108 -12.10 8.46 -27.14
CA THR A 108 -11.32 7.80 -28.18
C THR A 108 -9.84 7.80 -27.77
N VAL A 109 -9.15 6.67 -27.96
CA VAL A 109 -7.73 6.42 -27.60
C VAL A 109 -6.75 7.26 -28.45
N GLU A 110 -7.18 8.41 -28.97
CA GLU A 110 -6.35 9.29 -29.77
C GLU A 110 -5.96 10.50 -28.91
N ASP A 111 -4.65 10.60 -28.70
CA ASP A 111 -3.92 11.69 -28.04
C ASP A 111 -3.87 11.67 -26.50
N ILE A 112 -3.38 10.58 -25.90
CA ILE A 112 -2.75 10.69 -24.58
C ILE A 112 -1.41 11.42 -24.76
N PRO A 113 -1.24 12.65 -24.23
CA PRO A 113 0.01 13.38 -24.38
C PRO A 113 1.13 12.63 -23.66
N ILE A 114 2.15 12.21 -24.41
CA ILE A 114 3.36 11.60 -23.86
C ILE A 114 4.11 12.67 -23.07
N ALA A 115 4.45 12.37 -21.82
CA ALA A 115 5.23 13.28 -21.00
C ALA A 115 6.60 13.59 -21.63
N SER A 116 6.99 14.86 -21.63
CA SER A 116 8.31 15.30 -22.09
C SER A 116 9.42 14.67 -21.26
N TYR A 117 10.54 14.34 -21.90
CA TYR A 117 11.72 13.79 -21.25
C TYR A 117 12.97 14.62 -21.56
N LEU A 118 13.99 14.54 -20.68
CA LEU A 118 15.29 15.14 -20.93
C LEU A 118 16.10 14.22 -21.85
N PRO A 119 16.67 14.71 -22.96
CA PRO A 119 17.54 13.89 -23.79
C PRO A 119 18.84 13.61 -23.04
N LEU A 120 19.11 12.33 -22.79
CA LEU A 120 20.31 11.87 -22.08
C LEU A 120 21.21 11.06 -23.04
N PRO A 121 22.54 11.20 -22.95
CA PRO A 121 23.44 10.31 -23.67
C PRO A 121 23.41 8.91 -23.07
N GLN A 122 23.67 7.91 -23.91
CA GLN A 122 23.85 6.52 -23.49
C GLN A 122 25.33 6.21 -23.31
N ILE A 123 25.68 5.59 -22.19
CA ILE A 123 27.03 5.22 -21.82
C ILE A 123 27.11 3.73 -21.45
N ALA A 124 28.30 3.14 -21.54
CA ALA A 124 28.52 1.80 -21.02
C ALA A 124 28.66 1.84 -19.49
N GLY A 125 27.85 1.04 -18.80
CA GLY A 125 27.89 0.89 -17.34
C GLY A 125 28.18 -0.55 -16.91
N LYS A 126 28.62 -0.72 -15.66
CA LYS A 126 28.77 -2.03 -15.02
C LYS A 126 28.28 -1.96 -13.58
N PHE A 127 27.40 -2.88 -13.19
CA PHE A 127 26.96 -2.98 -11.81
C PHE A 127 28.07 -3.57 -10.93
N LYS A 128 28.25 -2.97 -9.74
CA LYS A 128 29.21 -3.40 -8.73
C LYS A 128 28.52 -4.34 -7.75
N HIS A 129 29.17 -5.49 -7.50
CA HIS A 129 28.67 -6.54 -6.61
C HIS A 129 28.48 -6.04 -5.16
N LYS A 130 29.48 -5.32 -4.63
CA LYS A 130 29.39 -4.62 -3.35
C LYS A 130 29.44 -3.12 -3.62
N SER A 131 28.40 -2.42 -3.18
CA SER A 131 28.32 -0.97 -3.28
C SER A 131 28.15 -0.36 -1.90
N PRO A 132 28.51 0.92 -1.71
CA PRO A 132 28.26 1.63 -0.45
C PRO A 132 26.78 1.70 -0.04
N PHE A 133 25.84 1.40 -0.96
CA PHE A 133 24.40 1.41 -0.71
C PHE A 133 23.89 0.16 0.02
N THR A 134 24.73 -0.84 0.29
CA THR A 134 24.32 -2.05 1.02
C THR A 134 24.31 -1.87 2.54
N GLU A 135 24.80 -0.73 3.05
CA GLU A 135 24.89 -0.47 4.48
C GLU A 135 23.51 -0.15 5.10
N GLU A 136 23.30 -0.57 6.34
CA GLU A 136 22.12 -0.24 7.15
C GLU A 136 22.02 1.27 7.39
N PRO A 137 20.83 1.90 7.33
CA PRO A 137 20.67 3.30 7.67
C PRO A 137 20.97 3.56 9.15
N PRO A 138 21.36 4.81 9.49
CA PRO A 138 21.40 5.22 10.88
C PRO A 138 20.03 5.04 11.56
N GLN A 139 20.05 4.57 12.80
CA GLN A 139 18.84 4.42 13.63
C GLN A 139 18.17 5.77 13.89
N GLU A 140 18.94 6.87 13.94
CA GLU A 140 18.40 8.21 14.07
C GLU A 140 17.72 8.67 12.76
N GLY A 141 16.44 9.00 12.83
CA GLY A 141 15.61 9.41 11.67
C GLY A 141 16.06 10.65 10.93
N ASN A 142 16.87 11.48 11.58
CA ASN A 142 17.36 12.78 11.11
C ASN A 142 18.85 12.75 10.72
N ALA A 143 19.52 11.60 10.80
CA ALA A 143 20.95 11.52 10.49
C ALA A 143 21.16 11.65 8.98
N SER A 144 22.14 12.46 8.57
CA SER A 144 22.55 12.57 7.17
C SER A 144 23.22 11.28 6.71
N GLU A 145 23.02 10.95 5.44
CA GLU A 145 23.61 9.77 4.81
C GLU A 145 24.34 10.22 3.52
N PRO A 146 25.57 10.76 3.61
CA PRO A 146 26.22 11.46 2.48
C PRO A 146 26.30 10.65 1.18
N ILE A 147 26.50 9.34 1.30
CA ILE A 147 26.52 8.41 0.16
C ILE A 147 25.17 8.37 -0.56
N TRP A 148 24.07 8.29 0.20
CA TRP A 148 22.72 8.30 -0.34
C TRP A 148 22.33 9.71 -0.78
N ASP A 149 22.59 10.73 0.03
CA ASP A 149 22.29 12.14 -0.26
C ASP A 149 22.93 12.59 -1.59
N ALA A 150 24.09 12.05 -1.96
CA ALA A 150 24.77 12.34 -3.23
C ALA A 150 24.09 11.74 -4.48
N LEU A 151 23.11 10.84 -4.34
CA LEU A 151 22.37 10.27 -5.47
C LEU A 151 21.40 11.27 -6.12
N ILE A 152 20.90 12.23 -5.35
CA ILE A 152 20.01 13.27 -5.88
C ILE A 152 20.77 14.59 -5.99
N PRO A 153 20.46 15.43 -7.00
CA PRO A 153 21.06 16.75 -7.10
C PRO A 153 20.53 17.67 -5.99
N ASN A 154 21.24 18.78 -5.76
CA ASN A 154 20.65 19.88 -4.98
C ASN A 154 19.33 20.33 -5.63
N GLY A 155 18.36 20.68 -4.80
CA GLY A 155 16.97 20.89 -5.18
C GLY A 155 16.10 19.64 -5.17
N LEU A 156 16.61 18.54 -4.61
CA LEU A 156 15.87 17.28 -4.40
C LEU A 156 15.40 16.62 -5.72
N GLY A 157 16.01 16.97 -6.85
CA GLY A 157 15.61 16.50 -8.19
C GLY A 157 14.49 17.30 -8.85
N TYR A 158 13.90 18.29 -8.17
CA TYR A 158 12.87 19.15 -8.74
C TYR A 158 13.50 20.32 -9.50
N PHE A 159 12.99 20.60 -10.70
CA PHE A 159 13.47 21.68 -11.56
C PHE A 159 12.32 22.37 -12.30
N ILE A 160 12.59 23.56 -12.85
CA ILE A 160 11.65 24.30 -13.68
C ILE A 160 12.11 24.19 -15.15
N PRO A 161 11.29 23.65 -16.07
CA PRO A 161 11.62 23.57 -17.49
C PRO A 161 11.77 24.96 -18.11
N GLU A 162 12.67 25.12 -19.09
CA GLU A 162 12.86 26.38 -19.83
C GLU A 162 11.61 26.79 -20.63
N THR A 163 10.81 25.82 -21.05
CA THR A 163 9.57 26.03 -21.82
C THR A 163 8.40 26.50 -20.96
N THR A 164 8.62 26.74 -19.67
CA THR A 164 7.60 27.22 -18.75
C THR A 164 7.17 28.63 -19.13
N ASP A 165 5.86 28.86 -19.23
CA ASP A 165 5.33 30.20 -19.40
C ASP A 165 5.62 31.04 -18.15
N THR A 166 6.36 32.14 -18.33
CA THR A 166 6.71 33.09 -17.28
C THR A 166 5.51 33.86 -16.71
N SER A 167 4.33 33.75 -17.34
CA SER A 167 3.09 34.37 -16.87
C SER A 167 2.47 33.62 -15.67
N GLU A 168 2.78 32.33 -15.51
CA GLU A 168 2.29 31.50 -14.42
C GLU A 168 3.21 31.53 -13.18
N PRO A 169 2.69 31.32 -11.96
CA PRO A 169 3.51 31.26 -10.77
C PRO A 169 4.57 30.16 -10.91
N ARG A 170 5.86 30.46 -10.68
CA ARG A 170 6.98 29.48 -10.78
C ARG A 170 6.72 28.12 -10.13
N SER A 171 5.90 28.08 -9.07
CA SER A 171 5.52 26.85 -8.37
C SER A 171 4.64 25.89 -9.18
N SER A 172 3.86 26.38 -10.16
CA SER A 172 2.97 25.55 -10.98
C SER A 172 3.71 24.75 -12.06
N SER A 173 5.00 25.02 -12.26
CA SER A 173 5.79 24.46 -13.36
C SER A 173 6.96 23.60 -12.88
N VAL A 174 6.96 23.23 -11.60
CA VAL A 174 7.97 22.38 -11.01
C VAL A 174 7.73 20.94 -11.44
N VAL A 175 8.75 20.31 -12.01
CA VAL A 175 8.71 18.91 -12.44
C VAL A 175 9.88 18.14 -11.84
N ILE A 176 9.78 16.81 -11.86
CA ILE A 176 10.82 15.89 -11.40
C ILE A 176 11.01 14.76 -12.43
N PRO A 177 12.25 14.49 -12.88
CA PRO A 177 12.54 13.29 -13.63
C PRO A 177 12.21 12.04 -12.81
N SER A 178 11.54 11.06 -13.43
CA SER A 178 11.09 9.84 -12.74
C SER A 178 12.21 9.11 -11.99
N ALA A 179 13.45 9.16 -12.49
CA ALA A 179 14.61 8.56 -11.83
C ALA A 179 14.81 9.07 -10.39
N PHE A 180 14.62 10.36 -10.11
CA PHE A 180 14.77 10.90 -8.76
C PHE A 180 13.59 10.57 -7.84
N HIS A 181 12.37 10.45 -8.39
CA HIS A 181 11.23 9.97 -7.62
C HIS A 181 11.39 8.48 -7.26
N GLN A 182 11.87 7.65 -8.19
CA GLN A 182 12.21 6.25 -7.92
C GLN A 182 13.28 6.13 -6.81
N LEU A 183 14.31 6.98 -6.84
CA LEU A 183 15.34 7.02 -5.81
C LEU A 183 14.78 7.45 -4.44
N HIS A 184 13.86 8.43 -4.41
CA HIS A 184 13.13 8.81 -3.21
C HIS A 184 12.33 7.63 -2.63
N CYS A 185 11.55 6.94 -3.47
CA CYS A 185 10.83 5.74 -3.06
C CYS A 185 11.76 4.65 -2.52
N LEU A 186 12.88 4.39 -3.20
CA LEU A 186 13.87 3.40 -2.74
C LEU A 186 14.46 3.77 -1.38
N TYR A 187 14.83 5.04 -1.18
CA TYR A 187 15.34 5.54 0.09
C TYR A 187 14.32 5.36 1.22
N LEU A 188 13.05 5.74 0.99
CA LEU A 188 11.96 5.56 1.94
C LEU A 188 11.75 4.10 2.32
N LEU A 189 11.69 3.20 1.33
CA LEU A 189 11.52 1.76 1.57
C LEU A 189 12.67 1.19 2.39
N ARG A 190 13.92 1.59 2.09
CA ARG A 190 15.07 1.20 2.90
C ARG A 190 14.92 1.69 4.34
N ARG A 191 14.61 2.97 4.57
CA ARG A 191 14.46 3.51 5.94
C ARG A 191 13.32 2.81 6.70
N ALA A 192 12.18 2.59 6.04
CA ALA A 192 11.03 1.89 6.61
C ALA A 192 11.33 0.42 6.96
N TYR A 193 12.11 -0.28 6.13
CA TYR A 193 12.51 -1.66 6.41
C TYR A 193 13.32 -1.79 7.70
N TYR A 194 14.22 -0.85 7.97
CA TYR A 194 15.09 -0.87 9.17
C TYR A 194 14.50 -0.13 10.39
N THR A 195 13.36 0.56 10.24
CA THR A 195 12.75 1.34 11.33
C THR A 195 11.36 0.78 11.69
N PRO A 196 11.25 -0.06 12.73
CA PRO A 196 9.98 -0.69 13.11
C PRO A 196 9.00 0.28 13.80
N GLU A 197 9.48 1.42 14.32
CA GLU A 197 8.70 2.37 15.12
C GLU A 197 7.67 3.16 14.28
N PRO A 198 6.40 3.26 14.68
CA PRO A 198 5.33 3.97 13.96
C PRO A 198 5.41 5.50 14.03
N GLU A 199 6.42 6.05 14.71
CA GLU A 199 6.61 7.50 14.80
C GLU A 199 6.86 8.13 13.42
N LEU A 200 6.29 9.32 13.20
CA LEU A 200 6.53 10.12 11.99
C LEU A 200 7.98 10.56 11.95
N GLN A 201 8.83 9.81 11.25
CA GLN A 201 10.24 10.15 11.11
C GLN A 201 10.43 11.26 10.07
N ARG A 202 11.56 11.97 10.14
CA ARG A 202 11.87 13.04 9.18
C ARG A 202 11.87 12.52 7.74
N PHE A 203 12.36 11.31 7.53
CA PHE A 203 12.33 10.68 6.21
C PHE A 203 10.91 10.41 5.71
N ASP A 204 9.91 10.24 6.58
CA ASP A 204 8.50 10.04 6.16
C ASP A 204 7.85 11.35 5.65
N PHE A 205 8.54 12.51 5.72
CA PHE A 205 8.02 13.83 5.36
C PHE A 205 6.68 14.17 6.08
N GLY A 206 6.51 13.66 7.31
CA GLY A 206 5.27 13.82 8.07
C GLY A 206 4.06 13.10 7.45
N ARG A 207 4.27 12.20 6.49
CA ARG A 207 3.21 11.38 5.88
C ARG A 207 3.03 10.07 6.65
N ASN A 208 1.85 9.49 6.55
CA ASN A 208 1.59 8.16 7.09
C ASN A 208 2.44 7.13 6.35
N ARG A 209 3.37 6.48 7.07
CA ARG A 209 4.31 5.52 6.50
C ARG A 209 3.63 4.39 5.75
N SER A 210 2.55 3.80 6.27
CA SER A 210 1.94 2.62 5.64
C SER A 210 1.37 2.95 4.25
N VAL A 211 0.68 4.09 4.14
CA VAL A 211 0.14 4.59 2.87
C VAL A 211 1.27 4.98 1.92
N HIS A 212 2.29 5.67 2.42
CA HIS A 212 3.39 6.15 1.59
C HIS A 212 4.26 5.00 1.04
N VAL A 213 4.58 4.00 1.88
CA VAL A 213 5.30 2.78 1.49
C VAL A 213 4.51 1.97 0.46
N ALA A 214 3.19 1.82 0.64
CA ALA A 214 2.35 1.12 -0.34
C ALA A 214 2.40 1.80 -1.71
N HIS A 215 2.33 3.13 -1.76
CA HIS A 215 2.50 3.88 -3.00
C HIS A 215 3.91 3.72 -3.60
N CYS A 216 4.96 3.70 -2.77
CA CYS A 216 6.33 3.49 -3.25
C CYS A 216 6.50 2.12 -3.92
N PHE A 217 5.91 1.06 -3.36
CA PHE A 217 5.94 -0.27 -4.00
C PHE A 217 5.23 -0.26 -5.35
N ASP A 218 4.04 0.32 -5.42
CA ASP A 218 3.26 0.43 -6.65
C ASP A 218 4.00 1.26 -7.72
N TYR A 219 4.51 2.43 -7.34
CA TYR A 219 5.26 3.31 -8.23
C TYR A 219 6.52 2.63 -8.80
N LEU A 220 7.29 1.94 -7.96
CA LEU A 220 8.48 1.22 -8.42
C LEU A 220 8.14 0.03 -9.32
N ALA A 221 7.06 -0.72 -9.03
CA ALA A 221 6.60 -1.80 -9.89
C ALA A 221 6.19 -1.27 -11.28
N GLN A 222 5.44 -0.17 -11.32
CA GLN A 222 5.08 0.49 -12.58
C GLN A 222 6.30 1.06 -13.31
N ALA A 223 7.26 1.64 -12.61
CA ALA A 223 8.48 2.19 -13.21
C ALA A 223 9.36 1.09 -13.83
N ILE A 224 9.55 -0.03 -13.14
CA ILE A 224 10.32 -1.19 -13.63
C ILE A 224 9.63 -1.80 -14.85
N THR A 225 8.32 -2.00 -14.80
CA THR A 225 7.57 -2.60 -15.93
C THR A 225 7.45 -1.64 -17.11
N CYS A 226 7.35 -0.33 -16.87
CA CYS A 226 7.34 0.70 -17.92
C CYS A 226 8.70 0.83 -18.61
N SER A 227 9.81 0.79 -17.84
CA SER A 227 11.16 0.87 -18.42
C SER A 227 11.61 -0.43 -19.10
N ALA A 228 11.14 -1.58 -18.60
CA ALA A 228 11.36 -2.90 -19.18
C ALA A 228 12.81 -3.12 -19.65
N ASP A 229 13.80 -2.91 -18.78
CA ASP A 229 15.22 -3.12 -19.12
C ASP A 229 15.43 -4.57 -19.59
N SER A 230 15.64 -4.71 -20.90
CA SER A 230 15.77 -5.99 -21.61
C SER A 230 17.22 -6.43 -21.76
N THR A 231 18.15 -5.83 -21.00
CA THR A 231 19.53 -6.28 -20.92
C THR A 231 19.59 -7.73 -20.43
N LEU A 232 20.17 -8.62 -21.24
CA LEU A 232 20.29 -10.03 -20.90
C LEU A 232 21.39 -10.24 -19.85
N GLU A 233 21.01 -10.72 -18.67
CA GLU A 233 21.95 -11.02 -17.60
C GLU A 233 22.38 -12.50 -17.66
N PRO A 234 23.67 -12.82 -17.45
CA PRO A 234 24.10 -14.20 -17.31
C PRO A 234 23.42 -14.87 -16.11
N ALA A 235 22.69 -15.96 -16.34
CA ALA A 235 22.00 -16.73 -15.30
C ALA A 235 22.90 -17.75 -14.59
N VAL A 236 24.22 -17.71 -14.86
CA VAL A 236 25.19 -18.63 -14.26
C VAL A 236 25.88 -17.91 -13.11
N ASP A 237 25.66 -18.42 -11.90
CA ASP A 237 26.42 -18.04 -10.72
C ASP A 237 27.88 -18.49 -10.93
N LYS A 238 28.79 -17.54 -11.16
CA LYS A 238 30.21 -17.84 -11.07
C LYS A 238 30.56 -17.81 -9.61
N GLU A 239 31.33 -18.78 -9.15
CA GLU A 239 31.74 -19.15 -7.77
C GLU A 239 31.98 -18.02 -6.72
N HIS A 240 31.97 -16.74 -7.10
CA HIS A 240 32.11 -15.55 -6.25
C HIS A 240 31.20 -14.36 -6.67
N GLY A 241 30.12 -14.55 -7.44
CA GLY A 241 29.38 -13.47 -8.08
C GLY A 241 27.86 -13.55 -7.95
N PHE A 242 27.26 -12.62 -7.21
CA PHE A 242 25.81 -12.39 -7.28
C PHE A 242 25.36 -12.21 -8.73
N LEU A 243 24.23 -12.85 -9.08
CA LEU A 243 23.56 -12.69 -10.36
C LEU A 243 23.46 -11.19 -10.71
N GLY A 244 23.77 -10.85 -11.96
CA GLY A 244 23.57 -9.49 -12.48
C GLY A 244 24.73 -8.51 -12.33
N ALA A 245 25.86 -8.85 -11.71
CA ALA A 245 27.02 -7.94 -11.59
C ALA A 245 28.16 -8.22 -12.59
N GLY A 246 29.01 -7.22 -12.85
CA GLY A 246 30.31 -7.40 -13.51
C GLY A 246 30.35 -7.43 -15.05
N PHE A 247 29.21 -7.36 -15.73
CA PHE A 247 29.14 -7.28 -17.20
C PHE A 247 28.68 -5.89 -17.67
N ALA A 248 29.04 -5.54 -18.91
CA ALA A 248 28.73 -4.24 -19.51
C ALA A 248 27.26 -4.18 -19.94
N ARG A 249 26.60 -3.06 -19.67
CA ARG A 249 25.24 -2.75 -20.10
C ARG A 249 25.15 -1.33 -20.64
N ARG A 250 24.03 -1.00 -21.28
CA ARG A 250 23.75 0.34 -21.77
C ARG A 250 22.97 1.12 -20.71
N CYS A 251 23.57 2.19 -20.20
CA CYS A 251 22.96 3.05 -19.20
C CYS A 251 22.70 4.43 -19.80
N TRP A 252 21.71 5.13 -19.24
CA TRP A 252 21.62 6.58 -19.40
C TRP A 252 22.68 7.23 -18.51
N ASP A 253 23.29 8.32 -18.99
CA ASP A 253 24.25 9.09 -18.21
C ASP A 253 23.55 9.81 -17.03
N PHE A 254 23.61 9.16 -15.88
CA PHE A 254 22.95 9.61 -14.67
C PHE A 254 23.60 10.87 -14.08
N GLU A 255 24.91 11.04 -14.20
CA GLU A 255 25.59 12.25 -13.73
C GLU A 255 25.28 13.44 -14.63
N TYR A 256 25.16 13.23 -15.94
CA TYR A 256 24.65 14.25 -16.83
C TYR A 256 23.22 14.67 -16.47
N LEU A 257 22.31 13.71 -16.23
CA LEU A 257 20.95 13.99 -15.77
C LEU A 257 20.95 14.84 -14.49
N LYS A 258 21.73 14.45 -13.49
CA LYS A 258 21.87 15.21 -12.23
C LYS A 258 22.33 16.63 -12.48
N SER A 259 23.36 16.83 -13.29
CA SER A 259 23.90 18.16 -13.58
C SER A 259 22.86 19.09 -14.25
N VAL A 260 22.11 18.56 -15.22
CA VAL A 260 21.09 19.32 -15.97
C VAL A 260 19.95 19.75 -15.05
N VAL A 261 19.58 18.89 -14.10
CA VAL A 261 18.48 19.13 -13.16
C VAL A 261 18.91 20.08 -12.06
N GLU A 262 20.11 19.91 -11.51
CA GLU A 262 20.66 20.80 -10.47
C GLU A 262 20.81 22.25 -10.93
N ASN A 263 21.27 22.44 -12.17
CA ASN A 263 21.45 23.76 -12.77
C ASN A 263 20.14 24.53 -12.93
N ARG A 264 19.00 23.83 -12.93
CA ARG A 264 17.65 24.41 -13.10
C ARG A 264 16.76 24.15 -11.88
N ARG A 265 17.37 23.81 -10.75
CA ARG A 265 16.66 23.37 -9.55
C ARG A 265 15.59 24.37 -9.11
N ALA A 266 14.43 23.86 -8.71
CA ALA A 266 13.33 24.68 -8.22
C ALA A 266 13.55 25.15 -6.78
N PHE A 267 14.37 24.41 -6.01
CA PHE A 267 14.48 24.57 -4.58
C PHE A 267 15.94 24.66 -4.11
N ASN A 268 16.16 25.35 -3.00
CA ASN A 268 17.44 25.38 -2.30
C ASN A 268 17.45 24.42 -1.10
N ALA A 269 17.43 23.11 -1.38
CA ALA A 269 17.58 22.06 -0.38
C ALA A 269 18.47 20.93 -0.87
N SER A 270 18.97 20.10 0.04
CA SER A 270 19.88 19.00 -0.27
C SER A 270 19.55 17.72 0.49
N GLY A 271 19.95 16.58 -0.09
CA GLY A 271 19.81 15.26 0.52
C GLY A 271 18.37 14.77 0.66
N PHE A 272 18.20 13.49 0.99
CA PHE A 272 16.87 12.87 1.09
C PHE A 272 16.05 13.38 2.29
N LEU A 273 16.68 14.05 3.25
CA LEU A 273 16.01 14.66 4.40
C LEU A 273 15.70 16.16 4.20
N ALA A 274 15.87 16.66 2.97
CA ALA A 274 15.60 18.04 2.57
C ALA A 274 16.24 19.08 3.51
N TRP A 275 17.55 18.98 3.70
CA TRP A 275 18.32 19.98 4.44
C TRP A 275 18.25 21.33 3.74
N GLY A 276 18.12 22.42 4.50
CA GLY A 276 17.83 23.75 3.95
C GLY A 276 16.33 24.10 3.94
N ALA A 277 15.43 23.11 4.14
CA ALA A 277 14.05 23.37 4.50
C ALA A 277 13.97 23.95 5.92
N GLY A 278 13.19 25.03 6.11
CA GLY A 278 12.93 25.63 7.42
C GLY A 278 12.25 24.64 8.39
N LYS A 279 12.11 25.03 9.67
CA LYS A 279 11.43 24.20 10.69
C LYS A 279 9.95 23.91 10.36
N ASP A 280 9.34 24.70 9.47
CA ASP A 280 8.00 24.51 8.94
C ASP A 280 7.95 23.62 7.69
N GLY A 281 9.08 22.99 7.30
CA GLY A 281 9.19 22.13 6.14
C GLY A 281 9.17 22.88 4.80
N LYS A 282 9.19 24.22 4.81
CA LYS A 282 9.20 25.02 3.58
C LYS A 282 10.62 25.13 3.04
N VAL A 283 10.73 24.98 1.72
CA VAL A 283 11.99 25.14 1.01
C VAL A 283 11.93 26.43 0.20
N GLY A 284 13.00 27.24 0.26
CA GLY A 284 13.14 28.43 -0.56
C GLY A 284 13.30 28.07 -2.04
N LEU A 285 12.83 28.95 -2.94
CA LEU A 285 13.07 28.80 -4.36
C LEU A 285 14.57 28.97 -4.67
N GLY A 286 15.07 28.14 -5.58
CA GLY A 286 16.49 28.01 -5.95
C GLY A 286 16.96 28.89 -7.09
#